data_AF-A0A7S0MA90-F1
#
_entry.id   AF-A0A7S0MA90-F1
#
_cell.length_a   1.000
_cell.length_b   1.000
_cell.length_c   1.000
_cell.angle_alpha   90.00
_cell.angle_beta   90.00
_cell.angle_gamma   90.00
#
_symmetry.space_group_name_H-M   'P 1'
#
loop_
_entity.id
_entity.type
_entity.pdbx_description
1 polymer ?
#
loop_
_entity_poly.entity_id
_entity_poly.type
_entity_poly.pdbx_seq_one_letter_code
_entity_poly.pdbx_strand_id
1 'polypeptide(L)'
;LARRAARSESELALSKDHREWALCVGRGFDWLHCPNVALIVGPYSPDLSDPIRKAAGILLSNMKAGRAPADGFLLLASAPYDEPGVDRARAVLKANFLRRFTEGVVAANFPELVPLMRVKTTVLSWATRTLERLD
;
A
#
# COMPACT_ATOMS: atom_id res chain seq x y z
N LEU A 1 -9.11 34.74 -19.00
CA LEU A 1 -9.84 34.44 -17.74
C LEU A 1 -10.71 33.16 -17.80
N ALA A 2 -11.09 32.63 -18.98
CA ALA A 2 -11.92 31.42 -19.09
C ALA A 2 -11.20 30.05 -19.02
N ARG A 3 -9.86 30.01 -18.94
CA ARG A 3 -9.08 28.74 -18.97
C ARG A 3 -8.77 28.11 -17.60
N ARG A 4 -9.17 28.74 -16.48
CA ARG A 4 -8.90 28.24 -15.12
C ARG A 4 -10.07 27.46 -14.49
N ALA A 5 -11.29 27.64 -14.97
CA ALA A 5 -12.48 27.00 -14.38
C ALA A 5 -12.76 25.57 -14.91
N ALA A 6 -12.37 25.25 -16.14
CA ALA A 6 -12.59 23.90 -16.71
C ALA A 6 -11.67 22.82 -16.12
N ARG A 7 -10.61 23.21 -15.40
CA ARG A 7 -9.66 22.29 -14.78
C ARG A 7 -10.19 21.68 -13.47
N SER A 8 -11.05 22.40 -12.74
CA SER A 8 -11.55 21.94 -11.43
C SER A 8 -12.62 20.85 -11.54
N GLU A 9 -13.49 20.89 -12.56
CA GLU A 9 -14.55 19.88 -12.71
C GLU A 9 -14.02 18.55 -13.25
N SER A 10 -13.03 18.58 -14.16
CA SER A 10 -12.38 17.38 -14.66
C SER A 10 -11.45 16.73 -13.62
N GLU A 11 -10.76 17.52 -12.79
CA GLU A 11 -9.99 17.00 -11.63
C GLU A 11 -10.91 16.43 -10.54
N LEU A 12 -12.11 16.99 -10.30
CA LEU A 12 -13.11 16.41 -9.39
C LEU A 12 -13.81 15.15 -9.95
N ALA A 13 -13.92 15.03 -11.28
CA ALA A 13 -14.51 13.85 -11.92
C ALA A 13 -13.52 12.68 -11.96
N LEU A 14 -12.23 12.96 -12.17
CA LEU A 14 -11.14 11.96 -12.14
C LEU A 14 -10.80 11.49 -10.70
N SER A 15 -11.22 12.23 -9.67
CA SER A 15 -11.00 11.83 -8.26
C SER A 15 -12.00 10.79 -7.75
N LYS A 16 -13.17 10.64 -8.40
CA LYS A 16 -14.24 9.74 -7.93
C LYS A 16 -14.03 8.27 -8.31
N ASP A 17 -13.24 7.99 -9.35
CA ASP A 17 -12.87 6.64 -9.72
C ASP A 17 -11.58 6.23 -9.01
N HIS A 18 -11.74 5.58 -7.86
CA HIS A 18 -10.66 4.93 -7.13
C HIS A 18 -10.09 3.78 -7.98
N ARG A 19 -8.87 3.97 -8.50
CA ARG A 19 -8.09 2.93 -9.22
C ARG A 19 -6.98 2.35 -8.34
N GLU A 20 -7.19 2.31 -7.04
CA GLU A 20 -6.19 1.82 -6.09
C GLU A 20 -5.85 0.36 -6.42
N TRP A 21 -4.58 0.09 -6.76
CA TRP A 21 -4.08 -1.23 -7.17
C TRP A 21 -2.91 -1.70 -6.30
N ALA A 22 -2.57 -0.93 -5.25
CA ALA A 22 -1.52 -1.25 -4.30
C ALA A 22 -2.01 -1.16 -2.84
N LEU A 23 -1.69 -2.17 -2.05
CA LEU A 23 -1.81 -2.19 -0.59
C LEU A 23 -0.43 -1.93 0.01
N CYS A 24 -0.24 -0.76 0.61
CA CYS A 24 1.01 -0.37 1.25
C CYS A 24 0.86 -0.47 2.77
N VAL A 25 1.74 -1.24 3.42
CA VAL A 25 1.65 -1.49 4.87
C VAL A 25 2.94 -1.08 5.55
N GLY A 26 2.82 -0.27 6.59
CA GLY A 26 3.95 0.29 7.34
C GLY A 26 4.23 1.76 7.00
N ARG A 27 5.49 2.10 6.74
CA ARG A 27 5.98 3.48 6.60
C ARG A 27 7.03 3.59 5.48
N GLY A 28 7.28 4.81 5.03
CA GLY A 28 8.23 5.11 3.97
C GLY A 28 7.61 5.17 2.56
N PHE A 29 6.32 5.46 2.50
CA PHE A 29 5.55 5.64 1.27
C PHE A 29 5.25 7.11 0.97
N ASP A 30 5.97 8.04 1.60
CA ASP A 30 5.74 9.49 1.45
C ASP A 30 5.85 9.96 -0.02
N TRP A 31 6.58 9.20 -0.86
CA TRP A 31 6.68 9.37 -2.31
C TRP A 31 5.49 8.81 -3.11
N LEU A 32 4.65 7.97 -2.50
CA LEU A 32 3.48 7.32 -3.10
C LEU A 32 2.15 7.94 -2.59
N HIS A 33 2.20 9.12 -1.94
CA HIS A 33 1.02 9.89 -1.51
C HIS A 33 0.25 10.53 -2.70
N CYS A 34 0.05 9.76 -3.78
CA CYS A 34 -0.81 10.11 -4.88
C CYS A 34 -2.23 9.63 -4.58
N PRO A 35 -3.26 10.50 -4.65
CA PRO A 35 -4.65 10.10 -4.54
C PRO A 35 -4.96 8.95 -5.53
N ASN A 36 -5.75 7.97 -5.09
CA ASN A 36 -6.22 6.83 -5.90
C ASN A 36 -5.15 5.84 -6.38
N VAL A 37 -3.97 5.80 -5.76
CA VAL A 37 -2.87 4.87 -6.14
C VAL A 37 -2.68 3.74 -5.13
N ALA A 38 -2.70 4.03 -3.83
CA ALA A 38 -2.41 3.04 -2.80
C ALA A 38 -3.20 3.26 -1.50
N LEU A 39 -3.55 2.15 -0.85
CA LEU A 39 -4.09 2.16 0.52
C LEU A 39 -2.94 2.01 1.50
N ILE A 40 -2.68 3.06 2.29
CA ILE A 40 -1.58 3.11 3.26
C ILE A 40 -2.12 2.75 4.66
N VAL A 41 -1.75 1.57 5.15
CA VAL A 41 -2.05 1.14 6.53
C VAL A 41 -0.87 1.51 7.43
N GLY A 42 -1.05 2.59 8.20
CA GLY A 42 -0.06 3.08 9.15
C GLY A 42 0.03 2.22 10.43
N PRO A 43 1.17 2.22 11.12
CA PRO A 43 1.47 1.30 12.22
C PRO A 43 0.81 1.66 13.58
N TYR A 44 -0.11 2.62 13.61
CA TYR A 44 -0.59 3.24 14.85
C TYR A 44 -1.87 2.60 15.42
N SER A 45 -2.42 1.57 14.76
CA SER A 45 -3.54 0.81 15.29
C SER A 45 -3.03 -0.38 16.13
N PRO A 46 -3.54 -0.61 17.34
CA PRO A 46 -3.21 -1.81 18.13
C PRO A 46 -3.68 -3.10 17.45
N ASP A 47 -4.73 -3.02 16.62
CA ASP A 47 -5.11 -4.08 15.69
C ASP A 47 -4.97 -3.59 14.25
N LEU A 48 -3.98 -4.11 13.54
CA LEU A 48 -3.78 -3.84 12.11
C LEU A 48 -4.68 -4.70 11.22
N SER A 49 -5.34 -5.73 11.75
CA SER A 49 -6.14 -6.67 10.96
C SER A 49 -7.36 -5.99 10.34
N ASP A 50 -8.08 -5.16 11.09
CA ASP A 50 -9.24 -4.40 10.62
C ASP A 50 -8.94 -3.44 9.46
N PRO A 51 -7.94 -2.55 9.54
CA PRO A 51 -7.63 -1.67 8.42
C PRO A 51 -7.12 -2.45 7.20
N ILE A 52 -6.34 -3.53 7.39
CA ILE A 52 -5.92 -4.41 6.28
C ILE A 52 -7.14 -5.07 5.62
N ARG A 53 -8.07 -5.59 6.42
CA ARG A 53 -9.31 -6.23 5.95
C ARG A 53 -10.14 -5.26 5.12
N LYS A 54 -10.35 -4.04 5.62
CA LYS A 54 -11.07 -2.99 4.89
C LYS A 54 -10.37 -2.65 3.58
N ALA A 55 -9.05 -2.51 3.60
CA ALA A 55 -8.29 -2.18 2.41
C ALA A 55 -8.36 -3.27 1.33
N ALA A 56 -8.21 -4.54 1.73
CA ALA A 56 -8.38 -5.69 0.85
C ALA A 56 -9.82 -5.79 0.28
N GLY A 57 -10.83 -5.49 1.10
CA GLY A 57 -12.23 -5.43 0.63
C GLY A 57 -12.48 -4.35 -0.42
N ILE A 58 -11.86 -3.18 -0.27
CA ILE A 58 -11.91 -2.09 -1.26
C ILE A 58 -11.24 -2.54 -2.57
N LEU A 59 -10.06 -3.16 -2.49
CA LEU A 59 -9.37 -3.71 -3.67
C LEU A 59 -10.25 -4.72 -4.42
N LEU A 60 -10.82 -5.69 -3.71
CA LEU A 60 -11.70 -6.69 -4.30
C LEU A 60 -12.93 -6.05 -4.96
N SER A 61 -13.54 -5.06 -4.31
CA SER A 61 -14.68 -4.32 -4.86
C SER A 61 -14.31 -3.56 -6.13
N ASN A 62 -13.13 -2.94 -6.17
CA ASN A 62 -12.63 -2.24 -7.35
C ASN A 62 -12.32 -3.20 -8.51
N MET A 63 -11.74 -4.36 -8.23
CA MET A 63 -11.51 -5.40 -9.25
C MET A 63 -12.83 -5.93 -9.82
N LYS A 64 -13.81 -6.24 -8.96
CA LYS A 64 -15.15 -6.71 -9.40
C LYS A 64 -15.90 -5.68 -10.23
N ALA A 65 -15.70 -4.39 -9.95
CA ALA A 65 -16.30 -3.30 -10.69
C ALA A 65 -15.51 -2.87 -11.95
N GLY A 66 -14.39 -3.54 -12.27
CA GLY A 66 -13.52 -3.18 -13.40
C GLY A 66 -12.78 -1.85 -13.24
N ARG A 67 -12.70 -1.31 -12.01
CA ARG A 67 -11.99 -0.07 -11.68
C ARG A 67 -10.50 -0.27 -11.37
N ALA A 68 -10.10 -1.51 -11.07
CA ALA A 68 -8.71 -1.92 -10.91
C ALA A 68 -8.39 -3.09 -11.86
N PRO A 69 -7.12 -3.30 -12.24
CA PRO A 69 -6.70 -4.45 -13.04
C PRO A 69 -7.16 -5.77 -12.42
N ALA A 70 -7.69 -6.70 -13.21
CA ALA A 70 -8.16 -7.99 -12.73
C ALA A 70 -7.03 -9.03 -12.56
N ASP A 71 -5.84 -8.72 -13.06
CA ASP A 71 -4.65 -9.59 -13.06
C ASP A 71 -3.85 -9.53 -11.75
N GLY A 72 -4.17 -8.58 -10.87
CA GLY A 72 -3.69 -8.60 -9.50
C GLY A 72 -3.52 -7.23 -8.86
N PHE A 73 -2.91 -7.24 -7.67
CA PHE A 73 -2.55 -6.04 -6.92
C PHE A 73 -1.19 -6.21 -6.25
N LEU A 74 -0.54 -5.09 -5.97
CA LEU A 74 0.75 -5.05 -5.27
C LEU A 74 0.53 -4.99 -3.77
N LEU A 75 1.10 -5.93 -3.00
CA LEU A 75 1.36 -5.75 -1.57
C LEU A 75 2.79 -5.24 -1.39
N LEU A 76 2.93 -4.03 -0.87
CA LEU A 76 4.22 -3.43 -0.54
C LEU A 76 4.33 -3.22 0.98
N ALA A 77 5.17 -4.02 1.63
CA ALA A 77 5.45 -3.88 3.06
C ALA A 77 6.79 -3.17 3.28
N SER A 78 6.79 -2.06 4.03
CA SER A 78 7.99 -1.25 4.23
C SER A 78 8.10 -0.71 5.65
N ALA A 79 9.34 -0.63 6.13
CA ALA A 79 9.68 0.04 7.38
C ALA A 79 10.96 0.88 7.18
N PRO A 80 10.97 2.13 7.69
CA PRO A 80 12.16 2.95 7.59
C PRO A 80 13.15 2.67 8.73
N TYR A 81 14.41 3.06 8.51
CA TYR A 81 15.48 3.09 9.51
C TYR A 81 16.33 4.36 9.34
N ASP A 82 16.92 4.83 10.43
CA ASP A 82 17.78 6.01 10.47
C ASP A 82 19.26 5.63 10.30
N GLU A 83 19.71 4.57 10.99
CA GLU A 83 21.11 4.15 11.00
C GLU A 83 21.33 2.73 10.43
N PRO A 84 22.45 2.48 9.73
CA PRO A 84 22.83 1.13 9.35
C PRO A 84 23.03 0.22 10.57
N GLY A 85 23.08 -1.09 10.36
CA GLY A 85 23.31 -2.06 11.43
C GLY A 85 22.04 -2.45 12.16
N VAL A 86 21.98 -2.25 13.49
CA VAL A 86 20.90 -2.75 14.34
C VAL A 86 19.54 -2.14 13.98
N ASP A 87 19.51 -0.85 13.65
CA ASP A 87 18.26 -0.18 13.31
C ASP A 87 17.71 -0.67 11.96
N ARG A 88 18.56 -0.77 10.93
CA ARG A 88 18.22 -1.48 9.68
C ARG A 88 17.72 -2.91 9.93
N ALA A 89 18.38 -3.68 10.79
CA ALA A 89 17.95 -5.05 11.10
C ALA A 89 16.55 -5.09 11.74
N ARG A 90 16.23 -4.15 12.63
CA ARG A 90 14.88 -3.99 13.18
C ARG A 90 13.86 -3.61 12.10
N ALA A 91 14.20 -2.71 11.19
CA ALA A 91 13.33 -2.37 10.07
C ALA A 91 13.06 -3.58 9.16
N VAL A 92 14.08 -4.39 8.87
CA VAL A 92 13.92 -5.64 8.11
C VAL A 92 12.96 -6.61 8.79
N LEU A 93 13.11 -6.82 10.11
CA LEU A 93 12.20 -7.67 10.89
C LEU A 93 10.77 -7.13 10.86
N LYS A 94 10.60 -5.82 11.03
CA LYS A 94 9.30 -5.16 10.99
C LYS A 94 8.64 -5.27 9.62
N ALA A 95 9.35 -4.99 8.54
CA ALA A 95 8.82 -5.10 7.18
C ALA A 95 8.39 -6.54 6.85
N ASN A 96 9.19 -7.53 7.24
CA ASN A 96 8.84 -8.94 7.07
C ASN A 96 7.64 -9.35 7.92
N PHE A 97 7.55 -8.88 9.17
CA PHE A 97 6.37 -9.11 10.01
C PHE A 97 5.11 -8.54 9.35
N LEU A 98 5.15 -7.27 8.93
CA LEU A 98 4.02 -6.61 8.29
C LEU A 98 3.59 -7.36 7.02
N ARG A 99 4.54 -7.79 6.19
CA ARG A 99 4.28 -8.62 5.01
C ARG A 99 3.48 -9.87 5.37
N ARG A 100 4.02 -10.71 6.25
CA ARG A 100 3.41 -12.00 6.64
C ARG A 100 2.08 -11.82 7.34
N PHE A 101 1.97 -10.80 8.19
CA PHE A 101 0.74 -10.47 8.89
C PHE A 101 -0.36 -10.07 7.89
N THR A 102 -0.04 -9.21 6.93
CA THR A 102 -0.98 -8.82 5.87
C THR A 102 -1.36 -9.98 4.98
N GLU A 103 -0.41 -10.81 4.53
CA GLU A 103 -0.68 -12.04 3.79
C GLU A 103 -1.67 -12.93 4.55
N GLY A 104 -1.45 -13.15 5.85
CA GLY A 104 -2.32 -13.95 6.70
C GLY A 104 -3.73 -13.37 6.86
N VAL A 105 -3.85 -12.06 7.07
CA VAL A 105 -5.16 -11.39 7.16
C VAL A 105 -5.91 -11.49 5.83
N VAL A 106 -5.23 -11.27 4.70
CA VAL A 106 -5.88 -11.38 3.38
C VAL A 106 -6.29 -12.83 3.10
N ALA A 107 -5.43 -13.81 3.36
CA ALA A 107 -5.75 -15.22 3.15
C ALA A 107 -6.96 -15.68 3.98
N ALA A 108 -7.09 -15.18 5.22
CA ALA A 108 -8.19 -15.54 6.11
C ALA A 108 -9.53 -14.89 5.73
N ASN A 109 -9.52 -13.72 5.07
CA ASN A 109 -10.75 -12.94 4.82
C ASN A 109 -11.15 -12.87 3.33
N PHE A 110 -10.18 -12.99 2.42
CA PHE A 110 -10.34 -12.87 0.97
C PHE A 110 -9.40 -13.87 0.26
N PRO A 111 -9.59 -15.19 0.41
CA PRO A 111 -8.70 -16.19 -0.16
C PRO A 111 -8.56 -16.09 -1.68
N GLU A 112 -9.56 -15.55 -2.38
CA GLU A 112 -9.52 -15.29 -3.83
C GLU A 112 -8.47 -14.24 -4.24
N LEU A 113 -8.06 -13.36 -3.32
CA LEU A 113 -7.04 -12.34 -3.57
C LEU A 113 -5.61 -12.88 -3.45
N VAL A 114 -5.41 -14.01 -2.78
CA VAL A 114 -4.09 -14.61 -2.57
C VAL A 114 -3.34 -14.90 -3.87
N PRO A 115 -3.91 -15.59 -4.88
CA PRO A 115 -3.21 -15.85 -6.14
C PRO A 115 -2.94 -14.59 -6.98
N LEU A 116 -3.65 -13.49 -6.68
CA LEU A 116 -3.58 -12.21 -7.36
C LEU A 116 -2.61 -11.23 -6.69
N MET A 117 -2.07 -11.59 -5.52
CA MET A 117 -1.20 -10.74 -4.72
C MET A 117 0.25 -10.83 -5.19
N ARG A 118 0.81 -9.71 -5.64
CA ARG A 118 2.24 -9.56 -5.93
C ARG A 118 2.92 -8.91 -4.75
N VAL A 119 3.78 -9.65 -4.06
CA VAL A 119 4.41 -9.18 -2.83
C VAL A 119 5.78 -8.56 -3.08
N LYS A 120 6.03 -7.40 -2.47
CA LYS A 120 7.34 -6.77 -2.35
C LYS A 120 7.56 -6.32 -0.91
N THR A 121 8.75 -6.59 -0.41
CA THR A 121 9.17 -6.17 0.94
C THR A 121 10.37 -5.26 0.80
N THR A 122 10.35 -4.14 1.51
CA THR A 122 11.36 -3.09 1.40
C THR A 122 11.72 -2.51 2.76
N VAL A 123 12.88 -1.86 2.83
CA VAL A 123 13.22 -0.95 3.93
C VAL A 123 13.64 0.39 3.36
N LEU A 124 13.35 1.49 4.07
CA LEU A 124 13.69 2.85 3.63
C LEU A 124 14.80 3.42 4.52
N SER A 125 15.93 3.80 3.93
CA SER A 125 16.90 4.64 4.65
C SER A 125 16.40 6.06 4.73
N TRP A 126 16.23 6.62 5.92
CA TRP A 126 15.87 8.03 6.06
C TRP A 126 17.00 8.97 5.67
N ALA A 127 18.24 8.60 6.00
CA ALA A 127 19.43 9.38 5.70
C ALA A 127 19.62 9.60 4.20
N THR A 128 19.43 8.56 3.38
CA THR A 128 19.66 8.63 1.92
C THR A 128 18.37 8.67 1.10
N ARG A 129 17.20 8.54 1.74
CA ARG A 129 15.89 8.38 1.08
C ARG A 129 15.87 7.23 0.07
N THR A 130 16.71 6.22 0.27
CA THR A 130 16.81 5.05 -0.62
C THR A 130 15.89 3.94 -0.15
N LEU A 131 15.05 3.45 -1.05
CA LEU A 131 14.22 2.27 -0.83
C LEU A 131 14.99 1.02 -1.25
N GLU A 132 15.33 0.17 -0.28
CA GLU A 132 16.00 -1.11 -0.51
C GLU A 132 14.97 -2.23 -0.60
N ARG A 133 15.07 -3.06 -1.63
CA ARG A 133 14.28 -4.29 -1.72
C ARG A 133 14.92 -5.38 -0.87
N LEU A 134 14.07 -6.10 -0.13
CA LEU A 134 14.42 -7.34 0.54
C LEU A 134 14.03 -8.50 -0.36
N ASP A 135 14.93 -9.47 -0.51
CA ASP A 135 14.69 -10.70 -1.26
C ASP A 135 13.77 -11.67 -0.52
#